data_AF-A0A7S2B5W4-F1
#
_entry.id   AF-A0A7S2B5W4-F1
#
_cell.length_a   1.000
_cell.length_b   1.000
_cell.length_c   1.000
_cell.angle_alpha   90.00
_cell.angle_beta   90.00
_cell.angle_gamma   90.00
#
_symmetry.space_group_name_H-M   'P 1'
#
loop_
_entity.id
_entity.type
_entity.pdbx_description
1 polymer ?
#
loop_
_entity_poly.entity_id
_entity_poly.type
_entity_poly.pdbx_seq_one_letter_code
_entity_poly.pdbx_strand_id
1 'polypeptide(L)'
;YLRAPWNINPSPYVTRYHKLCGVAPEDTYIDTDDAIKDLTDYKWPSCASHWELTFDSDYDTWYDWVWKSSYAPHGPVHAWIGGVGGDSCDETGEDAHYNKLIGLVDSHHVTLLKMNLFGYLKNMWRMELVETPHFCSLDAVDECTFKCNKNATRDNLTFLSMIKSSLSMWTFDTDDMTDAEIMKIADVSLCNAKFW
;
A
#
# COMPACT_ATOMS: atom_id res chain seq x y z
N TYR A 1 -1.20 21.11 10.56
CA TYR A 1 -2.18 20.02 10.61
C TYR A 1 -1.63 18.89 9.73
N LEU A 2 -0.84 17.97 10.30
CA LEU A 2 -0.07 16.93 9.59
C LEU A 2 -0.66 15.53 9.88
N ARG A 3 -1.98 15.40 9.79
CA ARG A 3 -2.64 14.10 9.96
C ARG A 3 -3.36 13.77 8.68
N ALA A 4 -2.76 12.86 7.92
CA ALA A 4 -3.49 12.11 6.93
C ALA A 4 -4.47 11.16 7.66
N PRO A 5 -5.75 11.08 7.26
CA PRO A 5 -6.77 10.28 7.94
C PRO A 5 -6.56 8.76 7.86
N TRP A 6 -5.57 8.30 7.09
CA TRP A 6 -5.19 6.88 6.99
C TRP A 6 -4.03 6.49 7.90
N ASN A 7 -3.54 7.40 8.75
CA ASN A 7 -2.44 7.11 9.66
C ASN A 7 -3.01 6.45 10.93
N ILE A 8 -2.67 5.17 11.16
CA ILE A 8 -3.25 4.20 12.14
C ILE A 8 -3.03 4.60 13.61
N ASN A 9 -2.61 5.82 13.90
CA ASN A 9 -2.16 6.19 15.22
C ASN A 9 -3.16 7.07 16.01
N PRO A 10 -3.79 6.56 17.08
CA PRO A 10 -4.62 7.34 17.99
C PRO A 10 -3.82 8.26 18.95
N SER A 11 -2.49 8.09 19.06
CA SER A 11 -1.63 8.92 19.91
C SER A 11 -1.33 10.29 19.27
N PRO A 12 -1.60 11.42 19.96
CA PRO A 12 -1.20 12.75 19.48
C PRO A 12 0.32 13.00 19.52
N TYR A 13 1.12 12.08 20.08
CA TYR A 13 2.55 12.24 20.32
C TYR A 13 3.46 11.27 19.52
N VAL A 14 3.00 10.82 18.35
CA VAL A 14 3.70 9.92 17.40
C VAL A 14 3.49 8.43 17.66
N THR A 15 3.27 7.70 16.58
CA THR A 15 3.59 6.28 16.38
C THR A 15 3.67 6.09 14.87
N ARG A 16 4.87 5.85 14.37
CA ARG A 16 5.09 5.39 12.99
C ARG A 16 4.78 3.90 13.00
N TYR A 17 3.85 3.44 12.18
CA TYR A 17 3.70 2.01 11.99
C TYR A 17 4.98 1.49 11.30
N HIS A 18 5.37 0.25 11.58
CA HIS A 18 6.57 -0.37 11.02
C HIS A 18 6.23 -1.74 10.44
N LYS A 19 5.02 -1.87 9.90
CA LYS A 19 4.60 -3.04 9.12
C LYS A 19 4.00 -2.61 7.80
N LEU A 20 4.03 -3.53 6.84
CA LEU A 20 3.61 -3.33 5.47
C LEU A 20 2.44 -4.27 5.16
N CYS A 21 1.31 -4.12 5.84
CA CYS A 21 0.12 -4.96 5.59
C CYS A 21 0.42 -6.48 5.65
N GLY A 22 1.12 -6.91 6.70
CA GLY A 22 1.56 -8.30 6.87
C GLY A 22 2.65 -8.78 5.89
N VAL A 23 3.17 -7.95 4.98
CA VAL A 23 4.31 -8.27 4.13
C VAL A 23 5.59 -8.14 4.96
N ALA A 24 6.38 -9.21 5.07
CA ALA A 24 7.63 -9.17 5.82
C ALA A 24 8.73 -8.41 5.04
N PRO A 25 9.63 -7.68 5.72
CA PRO A 25 10.76 -7.01 5.05
C PRO A 25 11.75 -7.97 4.37
N GLU A 26 11.79 -9.21 4.85
CA GLU A 26 12.60 -10.32 4.32
C GLU A 26 11.92 -11.15 3.23
N ASP A 27 10.62 -10.94 2.98
CA ASP A 27 9.89 -11.55 1.85
C ASP A 27 10.39 -10.88 0.56
N THR A 28 11.56 -11.35 0.15
CA THR A 28 12.23 -11.04 -1.10
C THR A 28 11.32 -11.48 -2.23
N TYR A 29 11.07 -10.55 -3.14
CA TYR A 29 10.24 -10.83 -4.29
C TYR A 29 10.95 -11.76 -5.27
N ILE A 30 10.14 -12.57 -5.95
CA ILE A 30 10.55 -13.50 -7.00
C ILE A 30 10.99 -12.72 -8.24
N ASP A 31 12.19 -13.05 -8.68
CA ASP A 31 12.84 -12.70 -9.93
C ASP A 31 12.04 -13.26 -11.13
N THR A 32 11.51 -12.39 -11.99
CA THR A 32 11.36 -12.68 -13.42
C THR A 32 11.48 -11.39 -14.20
N ASP A 33 12.37 -11.42 -15.19
CA ASP A 33 12.55 -10.42 -16.26
C ASP A 33 11.21 -9.85 -16.77
N ASP A 34 10.91 -8.63 -16.31
CA ASP A 34 10.46 -7.46 -17.08
C ASP A 34 9.61 -6.54 -16.17
N ALA A 35 10.31 -5.58 -15.56
CA ALA A 35 9.82 -4.36 -14.93
C ALA A 35 9.04 -4.46 -13.60
N ILE A 36 9.66 -5.02 -12.57
CA ILE A 36 9.89 -4.32 -11.28
C ILE A 36 11.32 -4.65 -10.86
N LYS A 37 12.27 -3.72 -11.08
CA LYS A 37 13.61 -3.85 -10.52
C LYS A 37 13.50 -3.67 -9.00
N ASP A 38 13.51 -4.79 -8.32
CA ASP A 38 13.99 -4.94 -6.96
C ASP A 38 13.20 -4.16 -5.89
N LEU A 39 12.20 -4.81 -5.28
CA LEU A 39 11.57 -4.32 -4.06
C LEU A 39 12.53 -4.32 -2.85
N THR A 40 13.84 -4.54 -3.04
CA THR A 40 14.87 -4.23 -2.05
C THR A 40 14.86 -2.77 -1.61
N ASP A 41 14.41 -1.85 -2.46
CA ASP A 41 14.20 -0.45 -2.06
C ASP A 41 13.21 -0.37 -0.89
N TYR A 42 12.23 -1.28 -0.81
CA TYR A 42 11.28 -1.38 0.30
C TYR A 42 11.83 -2.12 1.53
N LYS A 43 13.12 -2.46 1.59
CA LYS A 43 13.71 -2.97 2.83
C LYS A 43 13.76 -1.86 3.87
N TRP A 44 13.48 -2.22 5.12
CA TRP A 44 13.73 -1.30 6.22
C TRP A 44 15.24 -1.02 6.30
N PRO A 45 15.66 0.26 6.38
CA PRO A 45 17.08 0.60 6.39
C PRO A 45 17.79 -0.02 7.60
N SER A 46 19.02 -0.49 7.37
CA SER A 46 19.90 -1.05 8.39
C SER A 46 21.11 -0.15 8.62
N CYS A 47 21.94 -0.47 9.61
CA CYS A 47 23.23 0.20 9.78
C CYS A 47 24.15 -0.01 8.57
N ALA A 48 24.06 -1.16 7.89
CA ALA A 48 24.84 -1.46 6.70
C ALA A 48 24.44 -0.55 5.54
N SER A 49 23.14 -0.38 5.27
CA SER A 49 22.68 0.50 4.19
C SER A 49 23.08 1.96 4.40
N HIS A 50 23.15 2.42 5.65
CA HIS A 50 23.66 3.75 5.96
C HIS A 50 25.18 3.87 5.73
N TRP A 51 25.93 2.84 6.12
CA TRP A 51 27.37 2.77 5.90
C TRP A 51 27.69 2.77 4.40
N GLU A 52 27.04 1.92 3.62
CA GLU A 52 27.20 1.83 2.16
C GLU A 52 26.92 3.19 1.50
N LEU A 53 25.78 3.82 1.84
CA LEU A 53 25.44 5.14 1.33
C LEU A 53 26.48 6.23 1.66
N THR A 54 27.26 6.06 2.73
CA THR A 54 28.25 7.05 3.18
C THR A 54 29.65 6.76 2.65
N PHE A 55 30.00 5.50 2.43
CA PHE A 55 31.39 5.06 2.20
C PHE A 55 31.60 4.26 0.92
N ASP A 56 30.54 3.84 0.22
CA ASP A 56 30.65 3.13 -1.06
C ASP A 56 31.00 4.10 -2.19
N SER A 57 31.93 3.68 -3.05
CA SER A 57 32.32 4.41 -4.26
C SER A 57 31.18 4.55 -5.28
N ASP A 58 30.15 3.70 -5.18
CA ASP A 58 28.96 3.79 -6.04
C ASP A 58 28.15 5.08 -5.80
N TYR A 59 28.42 5.82 -4.70
CA TYR A 59 27.78 7.09 -4.35
C TYR A 59 28.76 8.26 -4.28
N ASP A 60 29.79 8.26 -5.13
CA ASP A 60 30.91 9.22 -5.11
C ASP A 60 30.54 10.67 -5.48
N THR A 61 29.37 10.91 -6.07
CA THR A 61 28.91 12.27 -6.37
C THR A 61 27.78 12.70 -5.44
N TRP A 62 27.69 14.01 -5.19
CA TRP A 62 26.54 14.57 -4.45
C TRP A 62 25.20 14.19 -5.09
N TYR A 63 25.15 14.07 -6.42
CA TYR A 63 23.93 13.70 -7.12
C TYR A 63 23.53 12.25 -6.82
N ASP A 64 24.46 11.31 -6.95
CA ASP A 64 24.20 9.89 -6.67
C ASP A 64 23.81 9.69 -5.20
N TRP A 65 24.54 10.37 -4.30
CA TRP A 65 24.24 10.38 -2.88
C TRP A 65 22.86 10.97 -2.56
N VAL A 66 22.48 12.12 -3.13
CA VAL A 66 21.18 12.76 -2.80
C VAL A 66 20.00 11.96 -3.34
N TRP A 67 20.12 11.38 -4.53
CA TRP A 67 19.07 10.50 -5.07
C TRP A 67 18.89 9.26 -4.20
N LYS A 68 19.98 8.63 -3.76
CA LYS A 68 19.90 7.39 -2.98
C LYS A 68 19.56 7.63 -1.51
N SER A 69 20.02 8.72 -0.91
CA SER A 69 19.74 9.07 0.47
C SER A 69 18.34 9.65 0.69
N SER A 70 17.83 10.41 -0.28
CA SER A 70 16.62 11.23 -0.09
C SER A 70 15.45 10.81 -0.97
N TYR A 71 15.70 10.38 -2.21
CA TYR A 71 14.62 10.02 -3.15
C TYR A 71 14.30 8.54 -3.15
N ALA A 72 15.30 7.65 -3.23
CA ALA A 72 15.07 6.20 -3.20
C ALA A 72 14.20 5.75 -2.00
N PRO A 73 14.41 6.25 -0.75
CA PRO A 73 13.55 5.86 0.38
C PRO A 73 12.15 6.47 0.35
N HIS A 74 11.79 7.34 -0.62
CA HIS A 74 10.50 8.03 -0.68
C HIS A 74 9.31 7.06 -0.68
N GLY A 75 9.29 6.11 -1.62
CA GLY A 75 8.23 5.09 -1.71
C GLY A 75 8.17 4.21 -0.45
N PRO A 76 9.30 3.62 -0.03
CA PRO A 76 9.40 2.83 1.20
C PRO A 76 8.91 3.56 2.44
N VAL A 77 9.25 4.84 2.64
CA VAL A 77 8.77 5.64 3.77
C VAL A 77 7.26 5.81 3.70
N HIS A 78 6.69 6.05 2.52
CA HIS A 78 5.24 6.13 2.37
C HIS A 78 4.54 4.82 2.71
N ALA A 79 5.15 3.67 2.41
CA ALA A 79 4.54 2.37 2.62
C ALA A 79 4.75 1.83 4.05
N TRP A 80 5.94 1.95 4.62
CA TRP A 80 6.20 1.48 5.98
C TRP A 80 5.63 2.39 7.05
N ILE A 81 5.87 3.70 6.93
CA ILE A 81 5.51 4.68 7.97
C ILE A 81 4.12 5.24 7.74
N GLY A 82 3.79 5.55 6.48
CA GLY A 82 2.51 6.15 6.09
C GLY A 82 1.49 5.15 5.55
N GLY A 83 1.84 3.87 5.49
CA GLY A 83 1.02 2.84 4.87
C GLY A 83 -0.05 2.30 5.79
N VAL A 84 -0.57 1.15 5.39
CA VAL A 84 -1.78 0.55 5.96
C VAL A 84 -1.43 -0.75 6.69
N GLY A 85 -2.15 -1.05 7.76
CA GLY A 85 -1.85 -2.12 8.68
C GLY A 85 -3.00 -2.37 9.65
N GLY A 86 -2.86 -3.38 10.50
CA GLY A 86 -3.93 -3.87 11.37
C GLY A 86 -4.91 -4.80 10.64
N ASP A 87 -5.67 -5.56 11.45
CA ASP A 87 -6.78 -6.44 11.07
C ASP A 87 -6.63 -7.07 9.66
N SER A 88 -7.51 -6.71 8.72
CA SER A 88 -7.61 -7.29 7.37
C SER A 88 -6.32 -7.21 6.56
N CYS A 89 -5.41 -6.29 6.91
CA CYS A 89 -4.11 -6.14 6.28
C CYS A 89 -3.09 -7.15 6.82
N ASP A 90 -3.00 -7.26 8.14
CA ASP A 90 -1.91 -7.99 8.83
C ASP A 90 -2.27 -9.46 9.12
N GLU A 91 -3.50 -9.89 8.86
CA GLU A 91 -3.90 -11.28 8.97
C GLU A 91 -2.99 -12.23 8.16
N THR A 92 -2.70 -13.38 8.76
CA THR A 92 -1.89 -14.46 8.19
C THR A 92 -2.59 -15.81 8.39
N GLY A 93 -2.20 -16.83 7.62
CA GLY A 93 -2.84 -18.15 7.65
C GLY A 93 -3.90 -18.33 6.56
N GLU A 94 -4.61 -19.47 6.58
CA GLU A 94 -5.56 -19.86 5.53
C GLU A 94 -6.80 -18.95 5.45
N ASP A 95 -7.21 -18.37 6.57
CA ASP A 95 -8.40 -17.51 6.67
C ASP A 95 -8.10 -16.02 6.48
N ALA A 96 -6.86 -15.65 6.13
CA ALA A 96 -6.47 -14.25 5.98
C ALA A 96 -7.33 -13.53 4.94
N HIS A 97 -7.75 -12.30 5.22
CA HIS A 97 -8.70 -11.55 4.39
C HIS A 97 -8.28 -11.42 2.92
N TYR A 98 -6.99 -11.23 2.65
CA TYR A 98 -6.46 -11.16 1.28
C TYR A 98 -6.49 -12.50 0.53
N ASN A 99 -6.64 -13.63 1.22
CA ASN A 99 -6.80 -14.94 0.58
C ASN A 99 -8.10 -15.03 -0.24
N LYS A 100 -9.07 -14.13 -0.01
CA LYS A 100 -10.27 -13.99 -0.86
C LYS A 100 -9.96 -13.69 -2.33
N LEU A 101 -8.73 -13.22 -2.63
CA LEU A 101 -8.25 -12.94 -3.97
C LEU A 101 -7.47 -14.11 -4.60
N ILE A 102 -7.15 -15.16 -3.84
CA ILE A 102 -6.47 -16.34 -4.38
C ILE A 102 -7.32 -16.97 -5.48
N GLY A 103 -6.68 -17.30 -6.59
CA GLY A 103 -7.31 -17.86 -7.79
C GLY A 103 -7.93 -16.80 -8.71
N LEU A 104 -8.09 -15.56 -8.25
CA LEU A 104 -8.35 -14.42 -9.14
C LEU A 104 -7.04 -13.75 -9.55
N VAL A 105 -6.13 -13.58 -8.60
CA VAL A 105 -4.76 -13.08 -8.84
C VAL A 105 -3.78 -14.00 -8.13
N ASP A 106 -2.53 -14.01 -8.60
CA ASP A 106 -1.47 -14.79 -7.96
C ASP A 106 -0.97 -14.12 -6.65
N SER A 107 -0.14 -14.85 -5.90
CA SER A 107 0.41 -14.37 -4.63
C SER A 107 1.33 -13.15 -4.80
N HIS A 108 1.97 -13.02 -5.96
CA HIS A 108 2.82 -11.89 -6.32
C HIS A 108 1.97 -10.61 -6.35
N HIS A 109 0.89 -10.65 -7.12
CA HIS A 109 -0.09 -9.57 -7.21
C HIS A 109 -0.74 -9.24 -5.85
N VAL A 110 -1.08 -10.24 -5.02
CA VAL A 110 -1.56 -9.98 -3.65
C VAL A 110 -0.54 -9.16 -2.84
N THR A 111 0.75 -9.50 -2.91
CA THR A 111 1.81 -8.75 -2.24
C THR A 111 1.92 -7.32 -2.78
N LEU A 112 1.87 -7.10 -4.10
CA LEU A 112 1.90 -5.74 -4.66
C LEU A 112 0.71 -4.89 -4.21
N LEU A 113 -0.49 -5.48 -4.14
CA LEU A 113 -1.69 -4.80 -3.63
C LEU A 113 -1.47 -4.37 -2.18
N LYS A 114 -0.95 -5.26 -1.33
CA LYS A 114 -0.65 -4.98 0.07
C LYS A 114 0.39 -3.87 0.23
N MET A 115 1.49 -3.92 -0.54
CA MET A 115 2.57 -2.93 -0.47
C MET A 115 2.15 -1.54 -0.97
N ASN A 116 1.35 -1.48 -2.04
CA ASN A 116 0.95 -0.23 -2.69
C ASN A 116 -0.41 0.29 -2.21
N LEU A 117 -1.01 -0.37 -1.23
CA LEU A 117 -2.32 -0.02 -0.69
C LEU A 117 -2.38 1.44 -0.20
N PHE A 118 -1.29 1.97 0.35
CA PHE A 118 -1.21 3.38 0.77
C PHE A 118 -1.47 4.34 -0.40
N GLY A 119 -0.91 4.06 -1.58
CA GLY A 119 -0.99 4.91 -2.75
C GLY A 119 -2.40 4.87 -3.33
N TYR A 120 -2.94 3.66 -3.40
CA TYR A 120 -4.30 3.38 -3.81
C TYR A 120 -5.33 4.07 -2.91
N LEU A 121 -5.27 3.84 -1.60
CA LEU A 121 -6.16 4.42 -0.60
C LEU A 121 -6.10 5.95 -0.59
N LYS A 122 -4.89 6.54 -0.58
CA LYS A 122 -4.68 7.99 -0.61
C LYS A 122 -5.34 8.63 -1.83
N ASN A 123 -5.14 8.06 -3.01
CA ASN A 123 -5.67 8.62 -4.25
C ASN A 123 -7.20 8.50 -4.28
N MET A 124 -7.74 7.36 -3.88
CA MET A 124 -9.19 7.14 -3.82
C MET A 124 -9.88 8.07 -2.81
N TRP A 125 -9.26 8.30 -1.64
CA TRP A 125 -9.76 9.26 -0.66
C TRP A 125 -9.72 10.71 -1.17
N ARG A 126 -8.61 11.13 -1.80
CA ARG A 126 -8.49 12.48 -2.40
C ARG A 126 -9.51 12.75 -3.50
N MET A 127 -9.97 11.69 -4.16
CA MET A 127 -10.99 11.75 -5.21
C MET A 127 -12.42 11.65 -4.65
N GLU A 128 -12.61 11.59 -3.33
CA GLU A 128 -13.92 11.41 -2.67
C GLU A 128 -14.62 10.08 -3.06
N LEU A 129 -13.84 9.10 -3.53
CA LEU A 129 -14.31 7.77 -3.89
C LEU A 129 -14.27 6.81 -2.69
N VAL A 130 -13.52 7.16 -1.65
CA VAL A 130 -13.43 6.44 -0.39
C VAL A 130 -13.57 7.44 0.76
N GLU A 131 -14.42 7.10 1.73
CA GLU A 131 -14.60 7.81 2.98
C GLU A 131 -13.90 7.05 4.11
N THR A 132 -13.09 7.77 4.88
CA THR A 132 -12.43 7.24 6.08
C THR A 132 -13.35 7.38 7.28
N PRO A 133 -13.37 6.44 8.23
CA PRO A 133 -14.13 6.60 9.47
C PRO A 133 -13.70 7.87 10.20
N HIS A 134 -14.67 8.68 10.65
CA HIS A 134 -14.41 9.90 11.42
C HIS A 134 -13.99 9.62 12.87
N PHE A 135 -14.38 8.46 13.39
CA PHE A 135 -14.07 7.98 14.72
C PHE A 135 -13.84 6.47 14.64
N CYS A 136 -12.81 6.01 15.33
CA CYS A 136 -12.53 4.60 15.53
C CYS A 136 -12.13 4.39 16.98
N SER A 137 -12.75 3.40 17.65
CA SER A 137 -12.42 3.02 19.01
C SER A 137 -12.33 1.51 19.15
N LEU A 138 -11.59 1.06 20.16
CA LEU A 138 -11.34 -0.38 20.41
C LEU A 138 -12.62 -1.17 20.71
N ASP A 139 -13.68 -0.49 21.17
CA ASP A 139 -15.01 -1.03 21.45
C ASP A 139 -15.99 -0.92 20.27
N ALA A 140 -15.57 -0.30 19.17
CA ALA A 140 -16.37 -0.13 17.95
C ALA A 140 -15.54 -0.43 16.68
N VAL A 141 -14.78 -1.53 16.69
CA VAL A 141 -13.88 -1.94 15.59
C VAL A 141 -14.62 -2.10 14.26
N ASP A 142 -15.89 -2.52 14.30
CA ASP A 142 -16.72 -2.64 13.10
C ASP A 142 -17.08 -1.29 12.46
N GLU A 143 -16.99 -0.19 13.19
CA GLU A 143 -17.17 1.17 12.66
C GLU A 143 -15.89 1.71 12.00
N CYS A 144 -14.76 0.99 12.15
CA CYS A 144 -13.44 1.37 11.66
C CYS A 144 -13.15 0.89 10.22
N THR A 145 -14.18 0.76 9.39
CA THR A 145 -14.06 0.36 7.99
C THR A 145 -14.09 1.57 7.06
N PHE A 146 -13.30 1.52 6.00
CA PHE A 146 -13.39 2.49 4.91
C PHE A 146 -14.66 2.22 4.10
N LYS A 147 -15.36 3.29 3.70
CA LYS A 147 -16.58 3.18 2.89
C LYS A 147 -16.30 3.64 1.48
N CYS A 148 -16.52 2.78 0.50
CA CYS A 148 -16.40 3.17 -0.90
C CYS A 148 -17.69 3.79 -1.42
N ASN A 149 -17.56 4.92 -2.10
CA ASN A 149 -18.64 5.49 -2.89
C ASN A 149 -18.54 4.97 -4.33
N LYS A 150 -19.06 3.75 -4.55
CA LYS A 150 -19.00 3.07 -5.86
C LYS A 150 -19.74 3.83 -6.98
N ASN A 151 -20.66 4.72 -6.61
CA ASN A 151 -21.46 5.53 -7.54
C ASN A 151 -20.86 6.92 -7.77
N ALA A 152 -19.82 7.31 -7.03
CA ALA A 152 -19.17 8.61 -7.23
C ALA A 152 -18.47 8.67 -8.59
N THR A 153 -18.55 9.85 -9.18
CA THR A 153 -17.83 10.23 -10.39
C THR A 153 -17.18 11.58 -10.14
N ARG A 154 -15.88 11.69 -10.43
CA ARG A 154 -15.12 12.94 -10.29
C ARG A 154 -14.23 13.13 -11.51
N ASP A 155 -14.27 14.32 -12.10
CA ASP A 155 -13.49 14.65 -13.31
C ASP A 155 -13.71 13.63 -14.46
N ASN A 156 -14.94 13.14 -14.62
CA ASN A 156 -15.35 12.07 -15.55
C ASN A 156 -14.75 10.68 -15.29
N LEU A 157 -14.07 10.48 -14.15
CA LEU A 157 -13.57 9.18 -13.71
C LEU A 157 -14.58 8.54 -12.77
N THR A 158 -15.00 7.32 -13.10
CA THR A 158 -15.82 6.47 -12.22
C THR A 158 -14.92 5.77 -11.20
N PHE A 159 -15.53 5.25 -10.14
CA PHE A 159 -14.84 4.39 -9.17
C PHE A 159 -14.06 3.27 -9.88
N LEU A 160 -14.72 2.55 -10.79
CA LEU A 160 -14.12 1.45 -11.54
C LEU A 160 -12.94 1.90 -12.42
N SER A 161 -13.07 3.00 -13.17
CA SER A 161 -11.96 3.49 -14.00
C SER A 161 -10.76 3.90 -13.15
N MET A 162 -11.00 4.39 -11.94
CA MET A 162 -9.93 4.78 -11.03
C MET A 162 -9.25 3.58 -10.38
N ILE A 163 -9.99 2.48 -10.16
CA ILE A 163 -9.40 1.19 -9.77
C ILE A 163 -8.50 0.68 -10.88
N LYS A 164 -8.99 0.59 -12.12
CA LYS A 164 -8.22 0.14 -13.29
C LYS A 164 -6.92 0.94 -13.44
N SER A 165 -7.02 2.27 -13.39
CA SER A 165 -5.86 3.17 -13.48
C SER A 165 -4.85 2.92 -12.35
N SER A 166 -5.33 2.73 -11.13
CA SER A 166 -4.46 2.49 -9.98
C SER A 166 -3.78 1.11 -10.06
N LEU A 167 -4.48 0.07 -10.49
CA LEU A 167 -3.93 -1.27 -10.68
C LEU A 167 -2.86 -1.25 -11.79
N SER A 168 -3.17 -0.66 -12.95
CA SER A 168 -2.25 -0.55 -14.08
C SER A 168 -0.95 0.20 -13.73
N MET A 169 -1.01 1.23 -12.88
CA MET A 169 0.17 1.94 -12.40
C MET A 169 1.16 1.04 -11.64
N TRP A 170 0.68 -0.08 -11.09
CA TRP A 170 1.47 -1.07 -10.37
C TRP A 170 1.58 -2.40 -11.13
N THR A 171 1.61 -2.32 -12.47
CA THR A 171 1.81 -3.44 -13.38
C THR A 171 0.79 -4.57 -13.28
N PHE A 172 -0.39 -4.31 -12.70
CA PHE A 172 -1.52 -5.21 -12.85
C PHE A 172 -2.13 -5.03 -14.25
N ASP A 173 -2.06 -6.07 -15.06
CA ASP A 173 -2.87 -6.15 -16.25
C ASP A 173 -4.33 -6.40 -15.86
N THR A 174 -5.22 -5.51 -16.30
CA THR A 174 -6.66 -5.60 -16.03
C THR A 174 -7.46 -5.86 -17.30
N ASP A 175 -6.80 -6.02 -18.45
CA ASP A 175 -7.47 -6.12 -19.76
C ASP A 175 -8.28 -7.42 -19.89
N ASP A 176 -7.79 -8.50 -19.30
CA ASP A 176 -8.46 -9.81 -19.26
C ASP A 176 -9.44 -9.96 -18.08
N MET A 177 -9.54 -8.96 -17.20
CA MET A 177 -10.42 -9.01 -16.03
C MET A 177 -11.79 -8.40 -16.30
N THR A 178 -12.84 -9.07 -15.84
CA THR A 178 -14.19 -8.49 -15.83
C THR A 178 -14.30 -7.35 -14.82
N ASP A 179 -15.23 -6.43 -15.06
CA ASP A 179 -15.52 -5.34 -14.11
C ASP A 179 -15.88 -5.88 -12.71
N ALA A 180 -16.56 -7.04 -12.63
CA ALA A 180 -16.92 -7.68 -11.36
C ALA A 180 -15.68 -8.16 -10.59
N GLU A 181 -14.67 -8.70 -11.28
CA GLU A 181 -13.42 -9.14 -10.69
C GLU A 181 -12.59 -7.97 -10.17
N ILE A 182 -12.53 -6.88 -10.93
CA ILE A 182 -11.83 -5.65 -10.50
C ILE A 182 -12.53 -5.04 -9.28
N MET A 183 -13.86 -5.04 -9.25
CA MET A 183 -14.62 -4.61 -8.09
C MET A 183 -14.41 -5.54 -6.88
N LYS A 184 -14.19 -6.84 -7.08
CA LYS A 184 -13.82 -7.76 -6.00
C LYS A 184 -12.45 -7.41 -5.41
N ILE A 185 -11.46 -7.05 -6.23
CA ILE A 185 -10.16 -6.55 -5.75
C ILE A 185 -10.37 -5.30 -4.89
N ALA A 186 -11.16 -4.33 -5.37
CA ALA A 186 -11.45 -3.11 -4.63
C ALA A 186 -12.19 -3.38 -3.31
N ASP A 187 -13.11 -4.34 -3.28
CA ASP A 187 -13.86 -4.71 -2.08
C ASP A 187 -12.97 -5.34 -1.01
N VAL A 188 -12.04 -6.21 -1.41
CA VAL A 188 -11.07 -6.83 -0.49
C VAL A 188 -10.04 -5.80 -0.02
N SER A 189 -9.52 -4.97 -0.91
CA SER A 189 -8.40 -4.07 -0.58
C SER A 189 -8.82 -2.71 -0.02
N LEU A 190 -10.05 -2.24 -0.24
CA LEU A 190 -10.50 -0.92 0.23
C LEU A 190 -11.85 -0.97 0.95
N CYS A 191 -12.89 -1.45 0.27
CA CYS A 191 -14.27 -1.12 0.64
C CYS A 191 -14.83 -1.90 1.83
N ASN A 192 -14.28 -3.09 2.10
CA ASN A 192 -14.64 -3.92 3.24
C ASN A 192 -13.41 -4.28 4.08
N ALA A 193 -12.36 -3.47 3.96
CA ALA A 193 -11.13 -3.69 4.69
C ALA A 193 -11.15 -2.91 6.01
N LYS A 194 -10.76 -3.60 7.08
CA LYS A 194 -10.53 -3.02 8.40
C LYS A 194 -9.03 -2.78 8.54
N PHE A 195 -8.66 -1.55 8.89
CA PHE A 195 -7.26 -1.13 8.98
C PHE A 195 -6.98 -0.44 10.31
N TRP A 196 -7.15 -1.15 11.43
CA TRP A 196 -6.91 -0.63 12.79
C TRP A 196 -6.54 -1.77 13.73
#